data_AF-A0A972C2B3-F1
#
_entry.id   AF-A0A972C2B3-F1
#
_cell.length_a   1.000
_cell.length_b   1.000
_cell.length_c   1.000
_cell.angle_alpha   90.00
_cell.angle_beta   90.00
_cell.angle_gamma   90.00
#
_symmetry.space_group_name_H-M   'P 1'
#
loop_
_entity.id
_entity.type
_entity.pdbx_description
1 polymer ?
#
loop_
_entity_poly.entity_id
_entity_poly.type
_entity_poly.pdbx_seq_one_letter_code
_entity_poly.pdbx_strand_id
1 'polypeptide(L)'
;MAIKTVYQCSRCEEVHSGYYAAEECCQPEVYTLYQCPECSDTHETRAEAADCCDAGPIQCPSCTRLYTDDDIAAAAIELTDHCPACNPFYSISQQHDIERLHYDRTELLGSLAHGDKGHHSASWYG
;
A
#
# COMPACT_ATOMS: atom_id res chain seq x y z
N MET A 1 52.94 -4.33 12.30
CA MET A 1 52.31 -4.50 10.98
C MET A 1 50.84 -4.81 11.23
N ALA A 2 49.90 -4.02 10.69
CA ALA A 2 48.47 -4.21 10.93
C ALA A 2 47.83 -4.85 9.68
N ILE A 3 47.10 -5.95 9.87
CA ILE A 3 46.33 -6.60 8.82
C ILE A 3 44.97 -5.90 8.75
N LYS A 4 44.52 -5.53 7.54
CA LYS A 4 43.22 -4.91 7.30
C LYS A 4 42.33 -5.91 6.55
N THR A 5 41.10 -6.07 7.02
CA THR A 5 40.06 -6.83 6.31
C THR A 5 39.54 -6.02 5.12
N VAL A 6 39.35 -6.69 3.99
CA VAL A 6 38.74 -6.15 2.76
C VAL A 6 37.69 -7.15 2.26
N TYR A 7 36.80 -6.67 1.39
CA TYR A 7 35.67 -7.45 0.89
C TYR A 7 35.65 -7.37 -0.63
N GLN A 8 35.46 -8.49 -1.31
CA GLN A 8 35.49 -8.56 -2.77
C GLN A 8 34.09 -8.83 -3.32
N CYS A 9 33.65 -8.04 -4.30
CA CYS A 9 32.43 -8.32 -5.04
C CYS A 9 32.59 -9.65 -5.80
N SER A 10 31.61 -10.55 -5.65
CA SER A 10 31.66 -11.87 -6.31
C SER A 10 31.42 -11.82 -7.82
N ARG A 11 30.94 -10.69 -8.35
CA ARG A 11 30.53 -10.55 -9.76
C ARG A 11 31.55 -9.83 -10.64
N CYS A 12 32.09 -8.70 -10.17
CA CYS A 12 33.09 -7.92 -10.92
C CYS A 12 34.51 -8.03 -10.34
N GLU A 13 34.68 -8.78 -9.24
CA GLU A 13 35.95 -8.98 -8.54
C GLU A 13 36.56 -7.71 -7.92
N GLU A 14 35.83 -6.59 -7.90
CA GLU A 14 36.27 -5.34 -7.29
C GLU A 14 36.41 -5.47 -5.76
N VAL A 15 37.49 -4.90 -5.21
CA VAL A 15 37.82 -4.99 -3.78
C VAL A 15 37.42 -3.70 -3.08
N HIS A 16 36.51 -3.81 -2.12
CA HIS A 16 36.00 -2.72 -1.32
C HIS A 16 36.53 -2.80 0.12
N SER A 17 36.57 -1.64 0.77
CA SER A 17 37.03 -1.54 2.16
C SER A 17 35.94 -1.86 3.20
N GLY A 18 34.68 -1.91 2.78
CA GLY A 18 33.52 -2.18 3.62
C GLY A 18 32.63 -3.26 3.01
N TYR A 19 31.99 -4.05 3.87
CA TYR A 19 31.11 -5.16 3.48
C TYR A 19 29.95 -4.68 2.62
N TYR A 20 29.18 -3.68 3.07
CA TYR A 20 28.01 -3.16 2.34
C TYR A 20 28.38 -2.61 0.95
N ALA A 21 29.53 -1.94 0.83
CA ALA A 21 30.00 -1.47 -0.48
C ALA A 21 30.29 -2.62 -1.45
N ALA A 22 30.77 -3.77 -0.97
CA ALA A 22 30.95 -4.97 -1.79
C ALA A 22 29.62 -5.68 -2.09
N GLU A 23 28.63 -5.58 -1.20
CA GLU A 23 27.30 -6.17 -1.33
C GLU A 23 26.42 -5.40 -2.34
N GLU A 24 26.45 -4.07 -2.29
CA GLU A 24 25.77 -3.18 -3.23
C GLU A 24 26.45 -3.17 -4.61
N CYS A 25 27.74 -3.54 -4.65
CA CYS A 25 28.49 -3.64 -5.90
C CYS A 25 27.91 -4.75 -6.79
N CYS A 26 27.40 -4.33 -7.97
CA CYS A 26 26.72 -5.20 -8.92
C CYS A 26 25.44 -5.88 -8.39
N GLN A 27 24.79 -5.30 -7.38
CA GLN A 27 23.46 -5.73 -6.96
C GLN A 27 22.48 -5.60 -8.15
N PRO A 28 21.60 -6.59 -8.39
CA PRO A 28 20.60 -6.49 -9.45
C PRO A 28 19.66 -5.31 -9.20
N GLU A 29 19.15 -4.73 -10.29
CA GLU A 29 18.11 -3.71 -10.23
C GLU A 29 16.83 -4.32 -9.62
N VAL A 30 16.22 -3.59 -8.69
CA VAL A 30 14.95 -3.96 -8.06
C VAL A 30 13.87 -3.07 -8.63
N TYR A 31 12.78 -3.67 -9.11
CA TYR A 31 11.62 -2.95 -9.62
C TYR A 31 10.46 -3.04 -8.63
N THR A 32 9.73 -1.95 -8.48
CA THR A 32 8.47 -1.92 -7.74
C THR A 32 7.36 -2.46 -8.63
N LEU A 33 6.58 -3.41 -8.13
CA LEU A 33 5.38 -3.95 -8.78
C LEU A 33 4.18 -3.78 -7.86
N TYR A 34 2.98 -3.69 -8.44
CA TYR A 34 1.71 -3.53 -7.74
C TYR A 34 0.86 -4.77 -7.93
N GLN A 35 0.37 -5.36 -6.83
CA GLN A 35 -0.43 -6.58 -6.87
C GLN A 35 -1.92 -6.25 -6.82
N CYS A 36 -2.72 -6.82 -7.72
CA CYS A 36 -4.17 -6.76 -7.66
C CYS A 36 -4.66 -7.55 -6.42
N PRO A 37 -5.49 -6.96 -5.54
CA PRO A 37 -5.94 -7.62 -4.31
C PRO A 37 -6.89 -8.80 -4.57
N GLU A 38 -7.57 -8.82 -5.73
CA GLU A 38 -8.60 -9.83 -6.04
C GLU A 38 -7.99 -11.10 -6.67
N CYS A 39 -7.17 -10.96 -7.72
CA CYS A 39 -6.59 -12.09 -8.44
C CYS A 39 -5.12 -12.38 -8.10
N SER A 40 -4.47 -11.50 -7.32
CA SER A 40 -3.03 -11.57 -7.00
C SER A 40 -2.07 -11.40 -8.19
N ASP A 41 -2.54 -10.97 -9.36
CA ASP A 41 -1.67 -10.62 -10.49
C ASP A 41 -0.87 -9.35 -10.22
N THR A 42 0.33 -9.25 -10.80
CA THR A 42 1.24 -8.11 -10.63
C THR A 42 1.29 -7.21 -11.86
N HIS A 43 1.33 -5.91 -11.64
CA HIS A 43 1.33 -4.86 -12.66
C HIS A 43 2.47 -3.86 -12.42
N GLU A 44 2.86 -3.15 -13.48
CA GLU A 44 3.93 -2.15 -13.42
C GLU A 44 3.45 -0.84 -12.80
N THR A 45 2.15 -0.54 -12.93
CA THR A 45 1.54 0.66 -12.37
C THR A 45 0.39 0.34 -11.43
N ARG A 46 0.16 1.23 -10.45
CA ARG A 46 -1.00 1.14 -9.53
C ARG A 46 -2.34 1.20 -10.29
N ALA A 47 -2.43 2.03 -11.32
CA ALA A 47 -3.66 2.16 -12.11
C ALA A 47 -4.02 0.84 -12.78
N GLU A 48 -3.04 0.15 -13.38
CA GLU A 48 -3.27 -1.17 -13.97
C GLU A 48 -3.66 -2.23 -12.92
N ALA A 49 -3.07 -2.19 -11.72
CA ALA A 49 -3.46 -3.10 -10.63
C ALA A 49 -4.89 -2.84 -10.11
N ALA A 50 -5.30 -1.57 -10.06
CA ALA A 50 -6.65 -1.16 -9.68
C ALA A 50 -7.68 -1.54 -10.75
N ASP A 51 -7.34 -1.37 -12.03
CA ASP A 51 -8.21 -1.68 -13.17
C ASP A 51 -8.26 -3.18 -13.50
N CYS A 52 -7.36 -3.99 -12.92
CA CYS A 52 -7.15 -5.39 -13.29
C CYS A 52 -8.43 -6.25 -13.20
N CYS A 53 -9.16 -6.14 -12.09
CA CYS A 53 -10.35 -6.95 -11.83
C CYS A 53 -11.63 -6.12 -11.79
N ASP A 54 -11.66 -4.95 -12.46
CA ASP A 54 -12.80 -4.04 -12.59
C ASP A 54 -13.71 -4.12 -11.35
N ALA A 55 -13.10 -3.81 -10.18
CA ALA A 55 -13.77 -3.90 -8.89
C ALA A 55 -14.83 -2.80 -8.88
N GLY A 56 -15.99 -3.16 -9.43
CA GLY A 56 -17.13 -2.27 -9.54
C GLY A 56 -17.47 -1.68 -8.17
N PRO A 57 -18.19 -0.56 -8.15
CA PRO A 57 -18.43 0.16 -6.90
C PRO A 57 -19.09 -0.74 -5.86
N ILE A 58 -18.59 -0.67 -4.62
CA ILE A 58 -19.13 -1.40 -3.47
C ILE A 58 -20.46 -0.78 -3.08
N GLN A 59 -21.49 -1.62 -2.96
CA GLN A 59 -22.83 -1.20 -2.56
C GLN A 59 -23.06 -1.40 -1.06
N CYS A 60 -23.48 -0.34 -0.35
CA CYS A 60 -23.91 -0.49 1.04
C CYS A 60 -25.27 -1.23 1.08
N PRO A 61 -25.40 -2.34 1.82
CA PRO A 61 -26.64 -3.12 1.85
C PRO A 61 -27.80 -2.39 2.55
N SER A 62 -27.50 -1.40 3.40
CA SER A 62 -28.53 -0.66 4.16
C SER A 62 -29.14 0.52 3.39
N CYS A 63 -28.32 1.28 2.65
CA CYS A 63 -28.79 2.48 1.93
C CYS A 63 -28.64 2.40 0.41
N THR A 64 -28.15 1.27 -0.10
CA THR A 64 -27.95 0.96 -1.52
C THR A 64 -27.05 1.93 -2.30
N ARG A 65 -26.40 2.88 -1.61
CA ARG A 65 -25.40 3.80 -2.17
C ARG A 65 -24.17 3.02 -2.63
N LEU A 66 -23.61 3.49 -3.73
CA LEU A 66 -22.40 2.97 -4.37
C LEU A 66 -21.20 3.81 -3.96
N TYR A 67 -20.09 3.15 -3.67
CA TYR A 67 -18.81 3.73 -3.27
C TYR A 67 -17.72 3.17 -4.16
N THR A 68 -16.79 4.01 -4.60
CA THR A 68 -15.64 3.56 -5.38
C THR A 68 -14.61 2.92 -4.44
N ASP A 69 -13.71 2.07 -4.96
CA ASP A 69 -12.76 1.32 -4.13
C ASP A 69 -11.76 2.24 -3.38
N ASP A 70 -11.57 3.47 -3.88
CA ASP A 70 -10.79 4.52 -3.22
C ASP A 70 -11.56 5.26 -2.10
N ASP A 71 -12.88 5.06 -1.95
CA ASP A 71 -13.62 5.65 -0.85
C ASP A 71 -13.37 4.86 0.45
N ILE A 72 -13.03 5.53 1.55
CA ILE A 72 -12.94 4.88 2.88
C ILE A 72 -14.25 4.18 3.30
N ALA A 73 -15.38 4.62 2.75
CA ALA A 73 -16.67 3.98 2.94
C ALA A 73 -16.75 2.59 2.30
N ALA A 74 -16.01 2.31 1.23
CA ALA A 74 -15.90 0.97 0.64
C ALA A 74 -15.26 -0.01 1.64
N ALA A 75 -14.12 0.38 2.23
CA ALA A 75 -13.47 -0.38 3.30
C ALA A 75 -14.37 -0.57 4.54
N ALA A 76 -15.18 0.45 4.88
CA ALA A 76 -16.15 0.34 5.99
C ALA A 76 -17.22 -0.72 5.72
N ILE A 77 -17.77 -0.75 4.50
CA ILE A 77 -18.80 -1.70 4.10
C ILE A 77 -18.25 -3.13 4.15
N GLU A 78 -17.04 -3.37 3.69
CA GLU A 78 -16.51 -4.74 3.71
C GLU A 78 -16.26 -5.29 5.11
N LEU A 79 -15.76 -4.47 6.02
CA LEU A 79 -15.45 -4.93 7.39
C LEU A 79 -16.67 -4.99 8.29
N THR A 80 -17.70 -4.18 8.02
CA THR A 80 -18.81 -3.97 8.96
C THR A 80 -20.20 -4.03 8.34
N ASP A 81 -20.29 -4.28 7.03
CA ASP A 81 -21.52 -4.33 6.23
C ASP A 81 -22.32 -3.01 6.20
N HIS A 82 -21.70 -1.90 6.62
CA HIS A 82 -22.35 -0.61 6.69
C HIS A 82 -21.42 0.51 6.22
N CYS A 83 -21.98 1.53 5.57
CA CYS A 83 -21.25 2.75 5.26
C CYS A 83 -21.29 3.72 6.44
N PRO A 84 -20.39 4.73 6.50
CA PRO A 84 -20.35 5.69 7.61
C PRO A 84 -21.63 6.52 7.80
N ALA A 85 -22.40 6.70 6.73
CA ALA A 85 -23.71 7.37 6.81
C ALA A 85 -24.78 6.49 7.47
N CYS A 86 -24.69 5.15 7.33
CA CYS A 86 -25.63 4.20 7.93
C CYS A 86 -25.22 3.79 9.34
N ASN A 87 -23.92 3.68 9.59
CA ASN A 87 -23.37 3.40 10.91
C ASN A 87 -22.31 4.45 11.27
N PRO A 88 -22.70 5.57 11.90
CA PRO A 88 -21.76 6.61 12.32
C PRO A 88 -21.01 6.26 13.61
N PHE A 89 -21.35 5.16 14.29
CA PHE A 89 -20.84 4.81 15.62
C PHE A 89 -19.93 3.58 15.59
N TYR A 90 -18.90 3.61 14.74
CA TYR A 90 -17.84 2.61 14.77
C TYR A 90 -17.09 2.63 16.09
N SER A 91 -16.79 1.45 16.65
CA SER A 91 -15.84 1.36 17.75
C SER A 91 -14.45 1.83 17.31
N ILE A 92 -13.61 2.23 18.25
CA ILE A 92 -12.23 2.66 17.95
C ILE A 92 -11.46 1.56 17.21
N SER A 93 -11.65 0.29 17.57
CA SER A 93 -11.02 -0.84 16.86
C SER A 93 -11.50 -0.94 15.42
N GLN A 94 -12.81 -0.83 15.19
CA GLN A 94 -13.37 -0.84 13.83
C GLN A 94 -12.84 0.33 13.00
N GLN A 95 -12.74 1.53 13.59
CA GLN A 95 -12.18 2.69 12.89
C GLN A 95 -10.74 2.42 12.42
N HIS A 96 -9.89 1.91 13.31
CA HIS A 96 -8.51 1.57 12.95
C HIS A 96 -8.40 0.46 11.91
N ASP A 97 -9.26 -0.55 11.96
CA ASP A 97 -9.24 -1.64 10.98
C ASP A 97 -9.70 -1.15 9.60
N ILE A 98 -10.71 -0.28 9.56
CA ILE A 98 -11.18 0.34 8.30
C ILE A 98 -10.14 1.29 7.71
N GLU A 99 -9.55 2.16 8.53
CA GLU A 99 -8.50 3.09 8.08
C GLU A 99 -7.27 2.33 7.58
N ARG A 100 -6.89 1.23 8.24
CA ARG A 100 -5.80 0.34 7.80
C ARG A 100 -6.12 -0.31 6.46
N LEU A 101 -7.30 -0.92 6.32
CA LEU A 101 -7.71 -1.57 5.07
C LEU A 101 -7.73 -0.57 3.91
N HIS A 102 -8.25 0.64 4.13
CA HIS A 102 -8.24 1.71 3.13
C HIS A 102 -6.81 2.09 2.73
N TYR A 103 -5.90 2.26 3.69
CA TYR A 103 -4.50 2.55 3.40
C TYR A 103 -3.80 1.41 2.67
N ASP A 104 -4.02 0.16 3.07
CA ASP A 104 -3.38 -1.00 2.43
C ASP A 104 -3.80 -1.16 0.97
N ARG A 105 -5.03 -0.74 0.62
CA ARG A 105 -5.54 -0.75 -0.75
C ARG A 105 -5.08 0.43 -1.59
N THR A 106 -5.14 1.63 -1.01
CA THR A 106 -5.04 2.88 -1.79
C THR A 106 -3.73 3.63 -1.57
N GLU A 107 -3.00 3.33 -0.50
CA GLU A 107 -1.93 4.15 0.09
C GLU A 107 -2.37 5.60 0.42
N LEU A 108 -3.67 5.85 0.50
CA LEU A 108 -4.21 7.13 0.93
C LEU A 108 -4.49 7.09 2.42
N LEU A 109 -4.10 8.17 3.09
CA LEU A 109 -4.59 8.40 4.44
C LEU A 109 -6.03 8.87 4.34
N GLY A 110 -6.96 8.02 4.77
CA GLY A 110 -8.36 8.35 4.95
C GLY A 110 -8.71 8.35 6.42
N SER A 111 -9.65 9.22 6.82
CA SER A 111 -10.19 9.24 8.18
C SER A 111 -11.70 9.12 8.14
N LEU A 112 -12.21 8.10 8.83
CA LEU A 112 -13.65 7.90 8.98
C LEU A 112 -14.31 9.04 9.76
N ALA A 113 -13.56 9.66 10.68
CA ALA A 113 -14.04 10.75 11.51
C ALA A 113 -14.37 12.02 10.71
N HIS A 114 -13.76 12.19 9.52
CA HIS A 114 -13.93 13.39 8.69
C HIS A 114 -14.73 13.13 7.41
N GLY A 115 -14.98 11.85 7.05
CA GLY A 115 -15.69 11.51 5.81
C GLY A 115 -14.88 11.82 4.55
N ASP A 116 -13.56 11.87 4.67
CA ASP A 116 -12.65 12.23 3.59
C ASP A 116 -12.47 11.08 2.60
N LYS A 117 -12.39 11.41 1.30
CA LYS A 117 -12.08 10.46 0.20
C LYS A 117 -10.62 10.01 0.16
N GLY A 118 -9.90 10.14 1.28
CA GLY A 118 -8.45 9.99 1.33
C GLY A 118 -7.72 11.19 0.69
N HIS A 119 -6.54 11.49 1.21
CA HIS A 119 -5.62 12.45 0.61
C HIS A 119 -4.25 11.80 0.42
N HIS A 120 -3.59 12.10 -0.69
CA HIS A 120 -2.21 11.67 -0.91
C HIS A 120 -1.36 12.23 0.23
N SER A 121 -0.66 11.36 0.96
CA SER A 121 0.35 11.80 1.91
C SER A 121 1.39 12.61 1.14
N ALA A 122 1.48 13.92 1.42
CA ALA A 122 2.57 14.72 0.91
C ALA A 122 3.89 14.05 1.32
N SER A 123 4.71 13.69 0.34
CA SER A 123 6.05 13.15 0.56
C SER A 123 6.88 14.19 1.32
N TRP A 124 7.12 13.95 2.60
CA TRP A 124 8.05 14.72 3.43
C TRP A 124 9.46 14.15 3.29
N TYR A 125 9.97 14.06 2.07
CA TYR A 125 11.40 13.87 1.81
C TYR A 125 11.82 14.86 0.72
N GLY A 126 12.35 16.01 1.18
CA GLY A 126 13.04 17.02 0.39
C GLY A 126 14.32 17.42 1.11
#